data_AF-A0A1F9UQ32-F1
#
_entry.id   AF-A0A1F9UQ32-F1
#
_cell.length_a   1.000
_cell.length_b   1.000
_cell.length_c   1.000
_cell.angle_alpha   90.00
_cell.angle_beta   90.00
_cell.angle_gamma   90.00
#
_symmetry.space_group_name_H-M   'P 1'
#
loop_
_entity.id
_entity.type
_entity.pdbx_description
1 polymer ?
#
loop_
_entity_poly.entity_id
_entity_poly.type
_entity_poly.pdbx_seq_one_letter_code
_entity_poly.pdbx_strand_id
1 'polypeptide(L)' 'MASSAGPPSSTLGDAAKARRELGWKPRVSFEELVREMAREDLVVARREALVKKAGYVSPRRAAD' A
#
# COMPACT_ATOMS: atom_id res chain seq x y z
N MET A 1 6.27 -1.52 -36.45
CA MET A 1 5.08 -1.82 -35.62
C MET A 1 5.11 -3.29 -35.22
N ALA A 2 5.53 -3.57 -33.99
CA ALA A 2 5.41 -4.84 -33.26
C ALA A 2 5.65 -4.47 -31.80
N SER A 3 5.02 -5.00 -30.78
CA SER A 3 3.79 -5.76 -30.59
C SER A 3 3.52 -5.59 -29.08
N SER A 4 2.25 -5.61 -28.70
CA SER A 4 1.71 -5.34 -27.37
C SER A 4 2.52 -5.93 -26.20
N ALA A 5 2.82 -5.09 -25.20
CA ALA A 5 3.12 -5.55 -23.85
C ALA A 5 1.92 -6.35 -23.32
N GLY A 6 2.10 -7.65 -23.12
CA GLY A 6 1.09 -8.53 -22.52
C GLY A 6 0.80 -8.21 -21.04
N PRO A 7 -0.28 -8.77 -20.46
CA PRO A 7 -0.68 -8.49 -19.08
C PRO A 7 0.41 -8.93 -18.08
N PRO A 8 0.45 -8.32 -16.88
CA PRO A 8 1.49 -8.62 -15.89
C PRO A 8 1.51 -10.13 -15.59
N SER A 9 2.71 -10.70 -15.65
CA SER A 9 2.99 -12.09 -15.29
C SER A 9 2.36 -12.41 -13.93
N SER A 10 1.57 -13.48 -13.86
CA SER A 10 0.94 -13.95 -12.63
C SER A 10 2.00 -14.26 -11.57
N THR A 11 2.26 -13.31 -10.67
CA THR A 11 3.23 -13.52 -9.57
C THR A 11 2.45 -14.06 -8.37
N LEU A 12 2.49 -15.38 -8.22
CA LEU A 12 1.87 -16.09 -7.09
C LEU A 12 2.95 -16.87 -6.32
N GLY A 13 3.21 -16.48 -5.08
CA GLY A 13 4.21 -17.13 -4.24
C GLY A 13 3.63 -18.28 -3.42
N ASP A 14 4.38 -19.37 -3.27
CA ASP A 14 4.08 -20.44 -2.31
C ASP A 14 4.97 -20.34 -1.06
N ALA A 15 4.35 -20.06 0.08
CA ALA A 15 5.01 -19.99 1.39
C ALA A 15 5.05 -21.34 2.16
N ALA A 16 4.91 -22.49 1.49
CA ALA A 16 4.87 -23.81 2.14
C ALA A 16 6.10 -24.10 3.02
N LYS A 17 7.30 -23.72 2.55
CA LYS A 17 8.54 -23.87 3.32
C LYS A 17 8.49 -23.08 4.63
N ALA A 18 8.08 -21.81 4.58
CA ALA A 18 7.98 -20.96 5.77
C ALA A 18 6.91 -21.47 6.75
N ARG A 19 5.78 -21.98 6.25
CA ARG A 19 4.76 -22.63 7.09
C ARG A 19 5.32 -23.82 7.84
N ARG A 20 6.05 -24.71 7.15
CA ARG A 20 6.59 -25.95 7.72
C ARG A 20 7.74 -25.71 8.69
N GLU A 21 8.70 -24.88 8.31
CA GLU A 21 9.96 -24.74 9.06
C GLU A 21 9.89 -23.66 10.15
N LEU A 22 9.04 -22.64 9.96
CA LEU A 22 8.96 -21.49 10.85
C LEU A 22 7.60 -21.36 11.56
N GLY A 23 6.63 -22.22 11.23
CA GLY A 23 5.24 -22.05 11.67
C GLY A 23 4.61 -20.74 11.16
N TRP A 24 5.20 -20.14 10.10
CA TRP A 24 4.80 -18.81 9.65
C TRP A 24 3.42 -18.83 9.00
N LYS A 25 2.56 -17.88 9.38
CA LYS A 25 1.25 -17.64 8.75
C LYS A 25 1.01 -16.12 8.69
N PRO A 26 0.40 -15.58 7.61
CA PRO A 26 -0.01 -14.18 7.59
C PRO A 26 -0.98 -13.93 8.74
N ARG A 27 -0.74 -12.83 9.45
CA ARG A 27 -1.60 -12.37 10.56
C ARG A 27 -2.72 -11.44 10.10
N VAL A 28 -2.57 -10.89 8.90
CA VAL A 28 -3.46 -9.89 8.29
C VAL A 28 -3.81 -10.38 6.90
N SER A 29 -5.10 -10.40 6.58
CA SER A 29 -5.60 -10.71 5.24
C SER A 29 -5.36 -9.55 4.28
N PHE A 30 -5.47 -9.81 2.98
CA PHE A 30 -5.33 -8.75 1.97
C PHE A 30 -6.35 -7.62 2.17
N GLU A 31 -7.60 -7.95 2.45
CA GLU A 31 -8.65 -6.95 2.67
C GLU A 31 -8.39 -6.10 3.92
N GLU A 32 -7.94 -6.72 5.02
CA GLU A 32 -7.56 -5.99 6.23
C GLU A 32 -6.38 -5.05 5.98
N LEU A 33 -5.36 -5.51 5.26
CA LEU A 33 -4.21 -4.70 4.89
C LEU A 33 -4.64 -3.48 4.06
N VAL A 34 -5.47 -3.69 3.03
CA VAL A 34 -5.98 -2.59 2.19
C VAL A 34 -6.81 -1.60 3.00
N ARG A 35 -7.66 -2.09 3.92
CA ARG A 35 -8.43 -1.22 4.82
C ARG A 35 -7.54 -0.39 5.73
N GLU A 36 -6.50 -1.00 6.31
CA GLU A 36 -5.55 -0.31 7.19
C GLU A 36 -4.79 0.77 6.41
N MET A 37 -4.25 0.43 5.24
CA MET A 37 -3.55 1.39 4.37
C MET A 37 -4.43 2.60 4.01
N ALA A 38 -5.65 2.36 3.52
CA ALA A 38 -6.56 3.43 3.10
C ALA A 38 -7.00 4.31 4.28
N ARG A 39 -7.22 3.72 5.45
CA ARG A 39 -7.57 4.45 6.66
C ARG A 39 -6.44 5.39 7.08
N GLU A 40 -5.21 4.91 7.12
CA GLU A 40 -4.07 5.72 7.55
C GLU A 40 -3.75 6.84 6.55
N ASP A 41 -3.84 6.57 5.25
CA ASP A 41 -3.72 7.62 4.23
C ASP A 41 -4.81 8.69 4.35
N LEU A 42 -6.05 8.29 4.68
CA LEU A 42 -7.12 9.25 4.94
C LEU A 42 -6.82 10.14 6.16
N VAL A 43 -6.25 9.56 7.22
CA VAL A 43 -5.84 10.34 8.41
C VAL A 43 -4.79 11.38 8.02
N VAL A 44 -3.78 10.99 7.23
CA VAL A 44 -2.77 11.93 6.76
C VAL A 44 -3.40 13.00 5.86
N ALA A 45 -4.19 12.61 4.87
CA ALA A 45 -4.86 13.53 3.95
C ALA A 45 -5.73 14.58 4.68
N ARG A 46 -6.40 14.19 5.78
CA ARG A 46 -7.17 15.12 6.62
C ARG A 46 -6.28 16.17 7.28
N ARG A 47 -5.09 15.77 7.77
CA ARG A 47 -4.11 16.70 8.36
C ARG A 47 -3.59 17.69 7.31
N GLU A 48 -3.26 17.19 6.12
CA GLU A 48 -2.81 18.03 5.00
C GLU A 48 -3.90 19.02 4.57
N ALA A 49 -5.15 18.56 4.49
CA ALA A 49 -6.28 19.41 4.16
C ALA A 49 -6.48 20.54 5.19
N LEU A 50 -6.26 20.27 6.47
CA LEU A 50 -6.33 21.28 7.53
C LEU A 50 -5.23 22.34 7.37
N VAL A 51 -3.97 21.91 7.20
CA VAL A 51 -2.81 22.81 7.00
C VAL A 51 -3.01 23.69 5.77
N LYS A 52 -3.49 23.08 4.67
CA LYS A 52 -3.80 23.81 3.42
C LYS A 52 -4.93 24.82 3.61
N LYS A 53 -6.00 24.45 4.33
CA LYS A 53 -7.10 25.37 4.65
C LYS A 53 -6.65 26.57 5.48
N ALA A 54 -5.62 26.38 6.32
CA ALA A 54 -5.01 27.45 7.09
C ALA A 54 -4.01 28.31 6.29
N GLY A 55 -3.81 28.03 5.00
CA GLY A 55 -2.92 28.80 4.12
C GLY A 55 -1.45 28.38 4.17
N TYR A 56 -1.12 27.26 4.83
CA TYR A 56 0.24 26.75 4.94
C TYR A 56 0.49 25.59 3.97
N VAL A 57 1.75 25.37 3.60
CA VAL A 57 2.17 24.22 2.80
C VAL A 57 2.38 23.01 3.70
N SER A 58 1.75 21.88 3.36
CA SER A 58 2.03 20.62 4.05
C SER A 58 3.43 20.12 3.71
N PRO A 59 4.27 19.75 4.70
CA PRO A 59 5.65 19.33 4.48
C PRO A 59 5.79 18.04 3.65
N ARG A 60 4.74 17.21 3.56
CA ARG A 60 4.80 15.94 2.80
C ARG A 60 4.92 16.14 1.28
N ARG A 61 4.41 17.25 0.74
CA ARG A 61 4.48 17.60 -0.69
C ARG A 61 5.73 18.36 -1.10
N ALA A 62 6.56 18.80 -0.15
CA ALA A 62 7.79 19.51 -0.49
C ALA A 62 8.92 18.57 -0.95
N ALA A 63 8.69 17.25 -0.86
CA ALA A 63 9.65 16.20 -1.19
C ALA A 63 9.29 15.40 -2.46
N ASP A 64 8.16 15.72 -3.10
CA ASP A 64 7.69 15.15 -4.39
C ASP A 64 7.93 16.15 -5.53
#